data_AF-A0A8K0WEY5-F1
#
_entry.id   AF-A0A8K0WEY5-F1
#
_cell.length_a   1.000
_cell.length_b   1.000
_cell.length_c   1.000
_cell.angle_alpha   90.00
_cell.angle_beta   90.00
_cell.angle_gamma   90.00
#
_symmetry.space_group_name_H-M   'P 1'
#
loop_
_entity.id
_entity.type
_entity.pdbx_description
1 polymer ?
#
loop_
_entity_poly.entity_id
_entity_poly.type
_entity_poly.pdbx_seq_one_letter_code
_entity_poly.pdbx_strand_id
1 'polypeptide(L)'
;MVSEPTRNIAAVESGGKSYVFYINSDHKLCYLLSPTGQNTNDFDQQTIKVPDINLKVKCGSEQIAAIAWEGKGGKEIRVYCVLEDKADPEKRGYVQEICFSSSNANGWELGLLGYAAPRPYVAEGVSLSASVQALPDRAEIKLFAFEKGKDGVKKVKLYSYSYTVQDWVSKTVSGKVVAW
;
A
#
# COMPACT_ATOMS: atom_id res chain seq x y z
N MET A 1 -24.80 -0.87 17.16
CA MET A 1 -24.64 -0.79 15.69
C MET A 1 -23.22 -1.19 15.37
N VAL A 2 -23.02 -2.33 14.72
CA VAL A 2 -21.70 -2.67 14.16
C VAL A 2 -21.63 -1.89 12.86
N SER A 3 -20.87 -0.79 12.84
CA SER A 3 -20.58 -0.11 11.58
C SER A 3 -19.88 -1.11 10.68
N GLU A 4 -20.40 -1.35 9.47
CA GLU A 4 -19.65 -2.09 8.47
C GLU A 4 -18.26 -1.46 8.34
N PRO A 5 -17.17 -2.25 8.36
CA PRO A 5 -15.85 -1.69 8.14
C PRO A 5 -15.88 -0.97 6.78
N THR A 6 -15.48 0.30 6.79
CA THR A 6 -15.32 1.09 5.57
C THR A 6 -14.30 0.39 4.69
N ARG A 7 -14.78 -0.32 3.66
CA ARG A 7 -13.94 -0.99 2.67
C ARG A 7 -13.25 0.08 1.84
N ASN A 8 -11.96 0.30 2.07
CA ASN A 8 -11.19 1.22 1.24
C ASN A 8 -10.80 0.54 -0.06
N ILE A 9 -10.72 1.35 -1.10
CA ILE A 9 -10.17 0.97 -2.39
C ILE A 9 -9.03 1.92 -2.74
N ALA A 10 -8.08 1.43 -3.52
CA ALA A 10 -7.09 2.26 -4.19
C ALA A 10 -7.08 1.90 -5.68
N ALA A 11 -7.01 2.89 -6.55
CA ALA A 11 -6.99 2.67 -7.99
C ALA A 11 -5.77 3.32 -8.63
N VAL A 12 -5.20 2.64 -9.62
CA VAL A 12 -4.11 3.15 -10.45
C VAL A 12 -4.34 2.75 -11.90
N GLU A 13 -3.72 3.50 -12.81
CA GLU A 13 -3.65 3.13 -14.23
C GLU A 13 -2.21 2.80 -14.59
N SER A 14 -2.00 1.73 -15.35
CA SER A 14 -0.68 1.33 -15.82
C SER A 14 -0.76 0.54 -17.12
N GLY A 15 0.07 0.92 -18.09
CA GLY A 15 0.08 0.40 -19.47
C GLY A 15 -1.29 0.07 -20.05
N GLY A 16 -2.17 1.06 -20.05
CA GLY A 16 -3.51 1.00 -20.69
C GLY A 16 -4.55 0.17 -19.93
N LYS A 17 -4.29 -0.18 -18.67
CA LYS A 17 -5.25 -0.88 -17.81
C LYS A 17 -5.46 -0.14 -16.49
N SER A 18 -6.66 -0.26 -15.94
CA SER A 18 -7.00 0.21 -14.60
C SER A 18 -6.96 -0.97 -13.63
N TYR A 19 -6.38 -0.74 -12.46
CA TYR A 19 -6.29 -1.70 -11.37
C TYR A 19 -7.00 -1.10 -10.17
N VAL A 20 -8.01 -1.80 -9.63
CA VAL A 20 -8.74 -1.36 -8.43
C VAL A 20 -8.47 -2.35 -7.30
N PHE A 21 -7.63 -1.95 -6.36
CA PHE A 21 -7.24 -2.74 -5.20
C PHE A 21 -8.29 -2.64 -4.09
N TYR A 22 -8.55 -3.76 -3.43
CA TYR A 22 -9.48 -3.85 -2.31
C TYR A 22 -9.10 -5.02 -1.39
N ILE A 23 -9.71 -5.07 -0.21
CA ILE A 23 -9.59 -6.18 0.73
C ILE A 23 -10.90 -6.96 0.75
N ASN A 24 -10.82 -8.27 0.58
CA ASN A 24 -12.01 -9.13 0.62
C ASN A 24 -12.40 -9.51 2.06
N SER A 25 -13.50 -10.25 2.22
CA SER A 25 -13.99 -10.71 3.54
C SER A 25 -13.04 -11.64 4.29
N ASP A 26 -12.07 -12.25 3.59
CA ASP A 26 -11.05 -13.12 4.19
C ASP A 26 -9.79 -12.32 4.60
N HIS A 27 -9.86 -10.98 4.55
CA HIS A 27 -8.74 -10.07 4.79
C HIS A 27 -7.54 -10.29 3.84
N LYS A 28 -7.81 -10.72 2.60
CA LYS A 28 -6.81 -10.85 1.54
C LYS A 28 -6.83 -9.61 0.65
N LEU A 29 -5.63 -9.22 0.19
CA LEU A 29 -5.47 -8.15 -0.79
C LEU A 29 -5.80 -8.67 -2.20
N CYS A 30 -6.76 -8.02 -2.85
CA CYS A 30 -7.28 -8.37 -4.16
C CYS A 30 -7.24 -7.15 -5.09
N TYR A 31 -7.43 -7.38 -6.39
CA TYR A 31 -7.65 -6.30 -7.35
C TYR A 31 -8.62 -6.72 -8.45
N LEU A 32 -9.34 -5.72 -8.97
CA LEU A 32 -10.07 -5.81 -10.22
C LEU A 32 -9.18 -5.29 -11.34
N LEU A 33 -9.07 -6.03 -12.44
CA LEU A 33 -8.29 -5.65 -13.62
C LEU A 33 -9.21 -5.27 -14.76
N SER A 34 -9.03 -4.08 -15.32
CA SER A 34 -9.82 -3.66 -16.48
C SER A 34 -9.54 -4.56 -17.68
N PRO A 35 -10.55 -4.78 -18.54
CA PRO A 35 -10.33 -5.39 -19.84
C PRO A 35 -9.39 -4.51 -20.69
N THR A 36 -8.80 -5.09 -21.73
CA THR A 36 -7.91 -4.35 -22.64
C THR A 36 -8.73 -3.46 -23.59
N GLY A 37 -8.35 -2.18 -23.70
CA GLY A 37 -8.98 -1.22 -24.63
C GLY A 37 -10.21 -0.53 -24.05
N GLN A 38 -10.90 0.26 -24.88
CA GLN A 38 -12.10 1.01 -24.49
C GLN A 38 -13.37 0.16 -24.69
N ASN A 39 -13.49 -0.93 -23.94
CA ASN A 39 -14.73 -1.71 -23.92
C ASN A 39 -15.40 -1.62 -22.54
N THR A 40 -16.69 -1.91 -22.50
CA THR A 40 -17.53 -1.84 -21.30
C THR A 40 -17.66 -3.20 -20.61
N ASN A 41 -16.74 -4.13 -20.86
CA ASN A 41 -16.78 -5.42 -20.19
C ASN A 41 -16.44 -5.26 -18.71
N ASP A 42 -16.91 -6.20 -17.90
CA ASP A 42 -16.61 -6.23 -16.48
C ASP A 42 -15.10 -6.43 -16.23
N PHE A 43 -14.65 -6.00 -15.05
CA PHE A 43 -13.28 -6.19 -14.61
C PHE A 43 -13.07 -7.62 -14.10
N ASP A 44 -11.92 -8.20 -14.40
CA ASP A 44 -11.55 -9.52 -13.90
C ASP A 44 -11.05 -9.43 -12.47
N GLN A 45 -11.64 -10.22 -11.57
CA GLN A 45 -11.20 -10.31 -10.18
C GLN A 45 -9.93 -11.17 -10.04
N GLN A 46 -8.96 -10.63 -9.31
CA GLN A 46 -7.69 -11.30 -9.01
C GLN A 46 -7.37 -11.21 -7.51
N THR A 47 -6.68 -12.21 -6.98
CA THR A 47 -6.11 -12.18 -5.62
C THR A 47 -4.61 -12.02 -5.72
N ILE A 48 -4.02 -11.09 -4.96
CA ILE A 48 -2.58 -10.93 -4.91
C ILE A 48 -1.98 -12.13 -4.17
N LYS A 49 -1.07 -12.83 -4.84
CA LYS A 49 -0.31 -13.95 -4.28
C LYS A 49 1.17 -13.58 -4.33
N VAL A 50 1.80 -13.54 -3.16
CA VAL A 50 3.25 -13.46 -3.03
C VAL A 50 3.76 -14.86 -2.68
N PRO A 51 4.74 -15.40 -3.41
CA PRO A 51 5.29 -16.73 -3.13
C PRO A 51 5.69 -16.89 -1.65
N ASP A 52 5.37 -18.04 -1.07
CA ASP A 52 5.74 -18.46 0.29
C ASP A 52 5.24 -17.56 1.44
N ILE A 53 4.34 -16.61 1.16
CA ILE A 53 3.83 -15.65 2.14
C ILE A 53 2.31 -15.63 2.14
N ASN A 54 1.73 -15.94 3.31
CA ASN A 54 0.31 -15.71 3.54
C ASN A 54 0.08 -14.25 3.93
N LEU A 55 -0.22 -13.41 2.94
CA LEU A 55 -0.59 -12.02 3.13
C LEU A 55 -1.96 -11.92 3.78
N LYS A 56 -1.99 -11.47 5.04
CA LYS A 56 -3.22 -11.22 5.79
C LYS A 56 -3.23 -9.78 6.29
N VAL A 57 -4.15 -9.00 5.75
CA VAL A 57 -4.37 -7.61 6.17
C VAL A 57 -4.96 -7.63 7.58
N LYS A 58 -4.55 -6.69 8.43
CA LYS A 58 -5.04 -6.59 9.80
C LYS A 58 -6.53 -6.23 9.79
N CYS A 59 -7.34 -7.03 10.48
CA CYS A 59 -8.75 -6.73 10.73
C CYS A 59 -8.90 -5.34 11.37
N GLY A 60 -9.85 -4.54 10.88
CA GLY A 60 -10.06 -3.17 11.36
C GLY A 60 -9.07 -2.12 10.83
N SER A 61 -8.10 -2.52 10.02
CA SER A 61 -7.12 -1.62 9.39
C SER A 61 -7.06 -1.83 7.88
N GLU A 62 -8.22 -1.81 7.23
CA GLU A 62 -8.42 -2.15 5.81
C GLU A 62 -8.04 -1.00 4.86
N GLN A 63 -6.92 -0.34 5.14
CA GLN A 63 -6.47 0.84 4.43
C GLN A 63 -5.46 0.45 3.36
N ILE A 64 -5.66 1.00 2.18
CA ILE A 64 -4.88 0.69 0.98
C ILE A 64 -4.46 2.00 0.34
N ALA A 65 -3.22 2.07 -0.09
CA ALA A 65 -2.76 3.08 -1.04
C ALA A 65 -2.04 2.39 -2.19
N ALA A 66 -2.08 2.97 -3.38
CA ALA A 66 -1.38 2.41 -4.53
C ALA A 66 -0.82 3.51 -5.41
N ILE A 67 0.28 3.20 -6.10
CA ILE A 67 0.91 4.04 -7.12
C ILE A 67 1.33 3.17 -8.29
N ALA A 68 1.41 3.78 -9.46
CA ALA A 68 1.95 3.14 -10.65
C ALA A 68 2.78 4.12 -11.47
N TRP A 69 3.79 3.61 -12.16
CA TRP A 69 4.57 4.37 -13.14
C TRP A 69 5.17 3.42 -14.18
N GLU A 70 5.68 3.98 -15.28
CA GLU A 70 6.47 3.24 -16.27
C GLU A 70 7.96 3.44 -15.94
N GLY A 71 8.63 2.38 -15.51
CA GLY A 71 10.07 2.35 -15.24
C GLY A 71 10.87 1.74 -16.41
N LYS A 72 12.19 1.64 -16.24
CA LYS A 72 13.07 0.99 -17.24
C LYS A 72 12.72 -0.48 -17.50
N GLY A 73 12.18 -1.18 -16.50
CA GLY A 73 11.72 -2.57 -16.60
C GLY A 73 10.27 -2.70 -17.10
N GLY A 74 9.65 -1.60 -17.54
CA GLY A 74 8.24 -1.54 -17.91
C GLY A 74 7.35 -1.10 -16.75
N LYS A 75 6.18 -1.70 -16.64
CA LYS A 75 5.13 -1.31 -15.71
C LYS A 75 5.54 -1.60 -14.27
N GLU A 76 5.46 -0.61 -13.42
CA GLU A 76 5.70 -0.72 -11.99
C GLU A 76 4.45 -0.33 -11.23
N ILE A 77 4.00 -1.20 -10.31
CA ILE A 77 2.91 -0.92 -9.39
C ILE A 77 3.39 -1.20 -7.97
N ARG A 78 3.04 -0.31 -7.03
CA ARG A 78 3.25 -0.54 -5.59
C ARG A 78 1.94 -0.38 -4.88
N VAL A 79 1.63 -1.32 -4.00
CA VAL A 79 0.46 -1.31 -3.15
C VAL A 79 0.92 -1.34 -1.70
N TYR A 80 0.32 -0.49 -0.88
CA TYR A 80 0.61 -0.38 0.54
C TYR A 80 -0.63 -0.77 1.32
N CYS A 81 -0.49 -1.69 2.26
CA CYS A 81 -1.56 -2.08 3.17
C CYS A 81 -1.01 -2.33 4.57
N VAL A 82 -1.91 -2.48 5.55
CA VAL A 82 -1.53 -2.75 6.94
C VAL A 82 -1.64 -4.24 7.22
N LEU A 83 -0.51 -4.92 7.39
CA LEU A 83 -0.51 -6.36 7.72
C LEU A 83 -0.58 -6.60 9.22
N GLU A 84 -1.13 -7.75 9.57
CA GLU A 84 -1.15 -8.27 10.94
C GLU A 84 0.27 -8.67 11.38
N ASP A 85 0.69 -8.23 12.56
CA ASP A 85 1.91 -8.76 13.18
C ASP A 85 1.62 -10.08 13.89
N LYS A 86 2.21 -11.17 13.41
CA LYS A 86 2.03 -12.50 14.01
C LYS A 86 2.48 -12.56 15.47
N ALA A 87 3.42 -11.71 15.88
CA ALA A 87 3.93 -11.69 17.26
C ALA A 87 2.98 -10.96 18.22
N ASP A 88 2.14 -10.05 17.73
CA ASP A 88 1.15 -9.32 18.52
C ASP A 88 -0.09 -8.98 17.66
N PRO A 89 -0.91 -10.00 17.31
CA PRO A 89 -2.00 -9.87 16.33
C PRO A 89 -3.03 -8.82 16.74
N GLU A 90 -3.28 -8.71 18.04
CA GLU A 90 -4.31 -7.85 18.59
C GLU A 90 -3.89 -6.38 18.60
N LYS A 91 -2.61 -6.04 18.83
CA LYS A 91 -2.26 -4.66 19.19
C LYS A 91 -1.63 -3.83 18.08
N ARG A 92 -0.93 -4.41 17.10
CA ARG A 92 -0.17 -3.59 16.14
C ARG A 92 -0.20 -4.14 14.71
N GLY A 93 -0.65 -3.29 13.79
CA GLY A 93 -0.43 -3.48 12.36
C GLY A 93 0.81 -2.73 11.92
N TYR A 94 1.44 -3.18 10.85
CA TYR A 94 2.54 -2.46 10.20
C TYR A 94 2.25 -2.29 8.72
N VAL A 95 2.73 -1.19 8.16
CA VAL A 95 2.66 -0.96 6.72
C VAL A 95 3.58 -1.94 6.00
N GLN A 96 3.05 -2.62 5.00
CA GLN A 96 3.81 -3.43 4.06
C GLN A 96 3.67 -2.87 2.66
N GLU A 97 4.76 -2.83 1.92
CA GLU A 97 4.78 -2.63 0.47
C GLU A 97 4.68 -3.97 -0.27
N ILE A 98 3.82 -4.02 -1.28
CA ILE A 98 3.68 -5.13 -2.21
C ILE A 98 3.95 -4.59 -3.61
N CYS A 99 4.89 -5.21 -4.31
CA CYS A 99 5.41 -4.75 -5.59
C CYS A 99 4.93 -5.64 -6.72
N PHE A 100 4.65 -5.01 -7.87
CA PHE A 100 4.57 -5.68 -9.15
C PHE A 100 5.48 -4.95 -10.14
N SER A 101 6.26 -5.72 -10.90
CA SER A 101 7.01 -5.25 -12.05
C SER A 101 6.71 -6.16 -13.23
N SER A 102 6.46 -5.61 -14.41
CA SER A 102 6.31 -6.43 -15.63
C SER A 102 7.58 -7.19 -16.00
N SER A 103 8.74 -6.78 -15.49
CA SER A 103 10.01 -7.50 -15.68
C SER A 103 10.17 -8.71 -14.76
N ASN A 104 9.33 -8.84 -13.73
CA ASN A 104 9.41 -9.93 -12.77
C ASN A 104 8.48 -11.09 -13.19
N ALA A 105 9.08 -12.23 -13.52
CA ALA A 105 8.34 -13.44 -13.91
C ALA A 105 7.44 -13.99 -12.78
N ASN A 106 7.75 -13.69 -11.52
CA ASN A 106 6.99 -14.17 -10.36
C ASN A 106 5.75 -13.30 -10.07
N GLY A 107 5.56 -12.19 -10.80
CA GLY A 107 4.43 -11.29 -10.63
C GLY A 107 4.57 -10.41 -9.39
N TRP A 108 3.78 -10.71 -8.35
CA TRP A 108 3.72 -9.92 -7.13
C TRP A 108 4.74 -10.39 -6.09
N GLU A 109 5.41 -9.44 -5.43
CA GLU A 109 6.41 -9.71 -4.39
C GLU A 109 6.33 -8.71 -3.22
N LEU A 110 7.05 -8.98 -2.14
CA LEU A 110 7.19 -7.99 -1.07
C LEU A 110 8.18 -6.89 -1.47
N GLY A 111 7.78 -5.64 -1.26
CA GLY A 111 8.68 -4.50 -1.27
C GLY A 111 9.44 -4.33 0.04
N LEU A 112 10.38 -3.40 0.04
CA LEU A 112 11.31 -3.19 1.15
C LEU A 112 10.62 -2.61 2.39
N LEU A 113 9.57 -1.80 2.23
CA LEU A 113 8.85 -1.24 3.37
C LEU A 113 8.09 -2.34 4.10
N GLY A 114 8.44 -2.58 5.36
CA GLY A 114 7.81 -3.60 6.21
C GLY A 114 8.42 -5.00 6.11
N TYR A 115 9.33 -5.23 5.14
CA TYR A 115 9.99 -6.52 4.95
C TYR A 115 10.84 -6.92 6.15
N ALA A 116 11.76 -6.03 6.55
CA ALA A 116 12.70 -6.25 7.64
C ALA A 116 12.36 -5.42 8.89
N ALA A 117 12.99 -5.77 10.01
CA ALA A 117 12.93 -4.98 11.23
C ALA A 117 13.90 -3.77 11.13
N PRO A 118 13.56 -2.61 11.70
CA PRO A 118 12.31 -2.31 12.41
C PRO A 118 11.14 -2.06 11.44
N ARG A 119 9.99 -2.69 11.71
CA ARG A 119 8.79 -2.53 10.88
C ARG A 119 8.09 -1.18 11.14
N PRO A 120 7.45 -0.58 10.12
CA PRO A 120 6.71 0.67 10.24
C PRO A 120 5.33 0.43 10.87
N TYR A 121 5.31 0.17 12.18
CA TYR A 121 4.06 0.04 12.94
C TYR A 121 3.25 1.33 12.90
N VAL A 122 1.94 1.18 12.79
CA VAL A 122 0.97 2.27 12.67
C VAL A 122 -0.15 2.13 13.69
N ALA A 123 -0.76 3.25 14.06
CA ALA A 123 -1.92 3.26 14.94
C ALA A 123 -3.15 2.63 14.26
N GLU A 124 -4.10 2.16 15.06
CA GLU A 124 -5.41 1.73 14.58
C GLU A 124 -6.14 2.90 13.90
N GLY A 125 -6.87 2.62 12.82
CA GLY A 125 -7.57 3.63 12.04
C GLY A 125 -6.65 4.57 11.26
N VAL A 126 -5.39 4.19 11.01
CA VAL A 126 -4.47 4.92 10.12
C VAL A 126 -5.12 5.15 8.75
N SER A 127 -4.92 6.31 8.12
CA SER A 127 -5.26 6.51 6.71
C SER A 127 -4.00 6.60 5.87
N LEU A 128 -3.99 5.90 4.74
CA LEU A 128 -2.83 5.83 3.84
C LEU A 128 -3.10 6.59 2.54
N SER A 129 -2.09 7.29 2.04
CA SER A 129 -2.09 7.88 0.70
C SER A 129 -0.68 7.81 0.12
N ALA A 130 -0.54 7.49 -1.16
CA ALA A 130 0.76 7.35 -1.79
C ALA A 130 0.85 8.23 -3.03
N SER A 131 2.05 8.67 -3.35
CA SER A 131 2.34 9.46 -4.54
C SER A 131 3.67 9.01 -5.14
N VAL A 132 3.77 9.08 -6.46
CA VAL A 132 5.00 8.83 -7.19
C VAL A 132 5.27 9.96 -8.16
N GLN A 133 6.54 10.35 -8.24
CA GLN A 133 7.05 11.19 -9.32
C GLN A 133 8.06 10.38 -10.13
N ALA A 134 7.68 9.99 -11.35
CA ALA A 134 8.58 9.32 -12.26
C ALA A 134 9.59 10.33 -12.84
N LEU A 135 10.88 10.03 -12.72
CA LEU A 135 12.00 10.76 -13.28
C LEU A 135 12.69 9.89 -14.36
N PRO A 136 13.51 10.46 -15.25
CA PRO A 136 14.14 9.70 -16.33
C PRO A 136 14.97 8.48 -15.88
N ASP A 137 15.55 8.55 -14.68
CA ASP A 137 16.46 7.54 -14.14
C ASP A 137 15.92 6.79 -12.91
N ARG A 138 14.85 7.29 -12.28
CA ARG A 138 14.33 6.77 -11.01
C ARG A 138 12.87 7.19 -10.75
N ALA A 139 12.27 6.71 -9.66
CA ALA A 139 10.95 7.15 -9.23
C ALA A 139 11.00 7.66 -7.78
N GLU A 140 10.55 8.88 -7.54
CA GLU A 140 10.43 9.40 -6.17
C GLU A 140 9.11 8.95 -5.56
N ILE A 141 9.20 7.90 -4.76
CA ILE A 141 8.06 7.23 -4.14
C ILE A 141 7.86 7.76 -2.72
N LYS A 142 6.62 8.11 -2.39
CA LYS A 142 6.23 8.62 -1.07
C LYS A 142 4.93 7.96 -0.62
N LEU A 143 4.90 7.56 0.65
CA LEU A 143 3.71 7.11 1.35
C LEU A 143 3.47 8.02 2.55
N PHE A 144 2.25 8.50 2.67
CA PHE A 144 1.76 9.29 3.78
C PHE A 144 0.84 8.44 4.64
N ALA A 145 1.08 8.45 5.95
CA ALA A 145 0.23 7.82 6.94
C ALA A 145 -0.28 8.88 7.90
N PHE A 146 -1.60 9.08 7.91
CA PHE A 146 -2.27 9.89 8.91
C PHE A 146 -2.66 9.01 10.09
N GLU A 147 -2.12 9.31 11.25
CA GLU A 147 -2.33 8.50 12.46
C GLU A 147 -2.59 9.37 13.69
N LYS A 148 -3.32 8.82 14.65
CA LYS A 148 -3.48 9.41 15.98
C LYS A 148 -2.26 9.02 16.84
N GLY A 149 -1.51 10.02 17.29
CA GLY A 149 -0.41 9.84 18.23
C GLY A 149 -0.87 9.30 19.58
N LYS A 150 0.08 8.80 20.38
CA LYS A 150 -0.21 8.29 21.75
C LYS A 150 -0.72 9.36 22.70
N ASP A 151 -0.32 10.61 22.45
CA ASP A 151 -0.80 11.83 23.09
C ASP A 151 -2.19 12.27 22.58
N GLY A 152 -2.79 11.51 21.66
CA GLY A 152 -4.05 11.84 21.01
C GLY A 152 -3.91 12.84 19.86
N VAL A 153 -2.71 13.35 19.59
CA VAL A 153 -2.48 14.36 18.55
C VAL A 153 -2.39 13.69 17.18
N LYS A 154 -3.25 14.10 16.26
CA LYS A 154 -3.25 13.69 14.85
C LYS A 154 -1.97 14.19 14.17
N LYS A 155 -1.26 13.29 13.49
CA LYS A 155 -0.01 13.60 12.76
C LYS A 155 0.04 12.90 11.42
N VAL A 156 0.79 13.50 10.49
CA VAL A 156 1.10 12.88 9.20
C VAL A 156 2.56 12.44 9.19
N LYS A 157 2.78 11.14 9.04
CA LYS A 157 4.10 10.55 8.81
C LYS A 157 4.31 10.34 7.33
N LEU A 158 5.46 10.73 6.81
CA LEU A 158 5.93 10.45 5.47
C LEU A 158 6.96 9.35 5.52
N TYR A 159 6.80 8.35 4.67
CA TYR A 159 7.80 7.38 4.28
C TYR A 159 8.24 7.71 2.85
N SER A 160 9.53 7.76 2.59
CA SER A 160 10.09 7.99 1.26
C SER A 160 11.24 7.04 1.01
N TYR A 161 11.29 6.44 -0.19
CA TYR A 161 12.42 5.61 -0.57
C TYR A 161 13.65 6.48 -0.85
N SER A 162 14.78 6.15 -0.23
CA SER A 162 16.05 6.87 -0.40
C SER A 162 17.01 6.03 -1.23
N TYR A 163 17.33 6.51 -2.42
CA TYR A 163 18.31 5.87 -3.30
C TYR A 163 19.75 5.93 -2.75
N THR A 164 20.05 6.88 -1.86
CA THR A 164 21.39 7.00 -1.24
C THR A 164 21.68 5.86 -0.28
N VAL A 165 20.67 5.45 0.51
CA VAL A 165 20.82 4.35 1.49
C VAL A 165 20.10 3.06 1.07
N GLN A 166 19.44 3.08 -0.10
CA GLN A 166 18.66 1.99 -0.68
C GLN A 166 17.56 1.45 0.25
N ASP A 167 16.98 2.32 1.06
CA ASP A 167 15.98 1.96 2.07
C ASP A 167 14.93 3.07 2.26
N TRP A 168 13.85 2.73 2.95
CA TRP A 168 12.80 3.64 3.34
C TRP A 168 13.22 4.49 4.54
N VAL A 169 13.17 5.80 4.38
CA VAL A 169 13.33 6.76 5.48
C VAL A 169 11.97 7.35 5.85
N SER A 170 11.80 7.76 7.10
CA SER A 170 10.54 8.37 7.55
C SER A 170 10.73 9.63 8.38
N LYS A 171 9.76 10.54 8.27
CA LYS A 171 9.68 11.77 9.08
C LYS A 171 8.24 12.19 9.34
N THR A 172 8.00 12.93 10.41
CA THR A 172 6.72 13.61 10.61
C THR A 172 6.67 14.86 9.75
N VAL A 173 5.69 14.97 8.84
CA VAL A 173 5.52 16.14 7.96
C VAL A 173 4.83 17.28 8.70
N SER A 174 3.85 16.95 9.53
CA SER A 174 3.15 17.92 10.37
C SER A 174 2.62 17.23 11.63
N GLY A 175 2.95 17.80 12.79
CA GLY A 175 2.26 17.52 14.06
C GLY A 175 1.13 18.52 14.36
N LYS A 176 0.83 19.43 13.42
CA LYS A 176 -0.16 20.50 13.58
C LYS A 176 -1.50 20.19 12.91
N VAL A 177 -1.73 18.94 12.49
CA VAL A 177 -2.99 18.52 11.84
C VAL A 177 -4.07 18.33 12.92
N VAL A 178 -4.36 19.37 13.70
CA VAL A 178 -5.16 19.25 14.92
C VAL A 178 -6.66 19.50 14.68
N ALA A 179 -7.07 19.91 13.48
CA ALA A 179 -8.46 20.34 13.22
C ALA A 179 -8.92 20.12 11.78
N TRP A 180 -8.76 18.91 11.25
CA TRP A 180 -9.50 18.43 10.07
C TRP A 180 -10.52 17.40 10.53
#